data_AF-A0AAU0TU48-F1
#
_entry.id   AF-A0AAU0TU48-F1
#
_cell.length_a   1.000
_cell.length_b   1.000
_cell.length_c   1.000
_cell.angle_alpha   90.00
_cell.angle_beta   90.00
_cell.angle_gamma   90.00
#
_symmetry.space_group_name_H-M   'P 1'
#
loop_
_entity.id
_entity.type
_entity.pdbx_description
1 polymer ?
#
loop_
_entity_poly.entity_id
_entity_poly.type
_entity_poly.pdbx_seq_one_letter_code
_entity_poly.pdbx_strand_id
1 'polypeptide(L)'
;MQNRTLETGVGLFLLAGILALILLALRVSGLSASANHDSYKLYANFDNIAGLTVRAKVTMAGVTIGKVTAIDLDHDTFTGRVTMEVQKQVNNLPLDSTASILTAGLLGEKYVGISVGGDQALLKDGGVIHDTQSALVLEDLIGKFMLNTVSKDAK
;
A
#
# COMPACT_ATOMS: atom_id res chain seq x y z
N MET A 1 41.80 -10.27 41.64
CA MET A 1 41.43 -9.09 40.82
C MET A 1 41.04 -9.45 39.38
N GLN A 2 41.56 -10.53 38.78
CA GLN A 2 41.22 -10.99 37.41
C GLN A 2 39.74 -11.33 37.15
N ASN A 3 38.99 -11.84 38.15
CA ASN A 3 37.58 -12.19 37.93
C ASN A 3 36.68 -10.97 37.71
N ARG A 4 36.96 -9.85 38.38
CA ARG A 4 36.16 -8.62 38.24
C ARG A 4 36.27 -7.98 36.85
N THR A 5 37.46 -8.03 36.24
CA THR A 5 37.67 -7.52 34.88
C THR A 5 36.97 -8.39 33.83
N LEU A 6 36.95 -9.72 34.05
CA LEU A 6 36.21 -10.66 33.18
C LEU A 6 34.70 -10.47 33.31
N GLU A 7 34.17 -10.39 34.54
CA GLU A 7 32.75 -10.14 34.80
C GLU A 7 32.27 -8.84 34.15
N THR A 8 33.04 -7.77 34.27
CA THR A 8 32.71 -6.46 33.66
C THR A 8 32.77 -6.52 32.13
N GLY A 9 33.75 -7.23 31.57
CA GLY A 9 33.88 -7.42 30.12
C GLY A 9 32.72 -8.23 29.51
N VAL A 10 32.31 -9.31 30.18
CA VAL A 10 31.15 -10.12 29.78
C VAL A 10 29.85 -9.31 29.88
N GLY A 11 29.68 -8.52 30.95
CA GLY A 11 28.54 -7.63 31.11
C GLY A 11 28.43 -6.59 30.01
N LEU A 12 29.55 -5.94 29.64
CA LEU A 12 29.60 -4.98 28.55
C LEU A 12 29.28 -5.62 27.20
N PHE A 13 29.80 -6.82 26.94
CA PHE A 13 29.51 -7.58 25.72
C PHE A 13 28.02 -7.94 25.61
N LEU A 14 27.40 -8.42 26.70
CA LEU A 14 25.97 -8.69 26.74
C LEU A 14 25.13 -7.44 26.49
N LEU A 15 25.49 -6.31 27.10
CA LEU A 15 24.83 -5.02 26.89
C LEU A 15 24.92 -4.57 25.42
N ALA A 16 26.10 -4.67 24.81
CA ALA A 16 26.30 -4.35 23.40
C ALA A 16 25.46 -5.27 22.48
N GLY A 17 25.37 -6.56 22.81
CA GLY A 17 24.54 -7.52 22.10
C GLY A 17 23.05 -7.19 22.19
N ILE A 18 22.55 -6.86 23.38
CA ILE A 18 21.15 -6.43 23.58
C ILE A 18 20.87 -5.15 22.78
N LEU A 19 21.76 -4.16 22.85
CA LEU A 19 21.66 -2.92 22.06
C LEU A 19 21.60 -3.21 20.55
N ALA A 20 22.44 -4.09 20.05
CA ALA A 20 22.44 -4.48 18.64
C ALA A 20 21.13 -5.16 18.23
N LEU A 21 20.58 -6.05 19.08
CA LEU A 21 19.28 -6.69 18.84
C LEU A 21 18.12 -5.70 18.83
N ILE A 22 18.13 -4.72 19.75
CA ILE A 22 17.13 -3.65 19.78
C ILE A 22 17.19 -2.83 18.48
N LEU A 23 18.39 -2.43 18.06
CA LEU A 23 18.58 -1.68 16.81
C LEU A 23 18.13 -2.48 15.58
N LEU A 24 18.43 -3.77 15.53
CA LEU A 24 17.98 -4.66 14.45
C LEU A 24 16.44 -4.75 14.43
N ALA A 25 15.80 -4.96 15.59
CA ALA A 25 14.35 -5.07 15.70
C ALA A 25 13.65 -3.79 15.22
N LEU A 26 14.16 -2.61 15.59
CA LEU A 26 13.63 -1.32 15.13
C LEU A 26 13.78 -1.15 13.61
N ARG A 27 14.93 -1.55 13.04
CA ARG A 27 15.18 -1.49 11.59
C ARG A 27 14.26 -2.44 10.80
N VAL A 28 14.10 -3.68 11.26
CA VAL A 28 13.30 -4.73 10.59
C VAL A 28 11.80 -4.46 10.70
N SER A 29 11.34 -3.88 11.82
CA SER A 29 9.94 -3.48 12.00
C SER A 29 9.44 -2.47 10.96
N GLY A 30 10.35 -1.87 10.17
CA GLY A 30 10.00 -0.79 9.26
C GLY A 30 9.64 0.49 10.00
N LEU A 31 9.91 0.56 11.30
CA LEU A 31 9.98 1.77 12.12
C LEU A 31 11.30 2.49 11.83
N SER A 32 11.63 2.67 10.56
CA SER A 32 12.48 3.80 10.23
C SER A 32 11.65 5.02 10.62
N ALA A 33 12.17 5.87 11.50
CA ALA A 33 11.62 7.20 11.72
C ALA A 33 11.49 7.79 10.32
N SER A 34 10.26 7.76 9.80
CA SER A 34 9.97 8.25 8.46
C SER A 34 10.39 9.69 8.55
N ALA A 35 11.51 10.04 7.90
CA ALA A 35 11.83 11.44 7.68
C ALA A 35 10.51 12.05 7.23
N ASN A 36 10.08 13.07 7.97
CA ASN A 36 8.76 13.67 7.91
C ASN A 36 8.59 14.28 6.52
N HIS A 37 8.39 13.42 5.53
CA HIS A 37 8.11 13.79 4.16
C HIS A 37 6.65 14.20 4.24
N ASP A 38 6.48 15.51 4.29
CA ASP A 38 5.24 16.18 4.05
C ASP A 38 4.38 15.38 3.06
N SER A 39 3.23 14.91 3.54
CA SER A 39 2.29 14.08 2.81
C SER A 39 0.89 14.70 2.85
N TYR A 40 0.00 14.18 2.01
CA TYR A 40 -1.41 14.51 2.03
C TYR A 40 -2.23 13.24 1.81
N LYS A 41 -3.50 13.27 2.25
CA LYS A 41 -4.39 12.12 2.20
C LYS A 41 -5.27 12.16 0.96
N LEU A 42 -5.46 11.00 0.35
CA LEU A 42 -6.46 10.77 -0.70
C LEU A 42 -7.30 9.54 -0.32
N TYR A 43 -8.55 9.57 -0.76
CA TYR A 43 -9.49 8.46 -0.55
C TYR A 43 -9.90 7.85 -1.90
N ALA A 44 -10.12 6.55 -1.92
CA ALA A 44 -10.70 5.84 -3.06
C ALA A 44 -11.59 4.72 -2.55
N ASN A 45 -12.75 4.53 -3.19
CA ASN A 45 -13.71 3.49 -2.81
C ASN A 45 -13.69 2.39 -3.86
N PHE A 46 -13.52 1.14 -3.45
CA PHE A 46 -13.50 -0.01 -4.34
C PHE A 46 -14.62 -0.98 -3.99
N ASP A 47 -15.28 -1.54 -5.00
CA ASP A 47 -16.27 -2.60 -4.80
C ASP A 47 -15.64 -3.86 -4.18
N ASN A 48 -14.39 -4.14 -4.55
CA ASN A 48 -13.63 -5.25 -4.00
C ASN A 48 -12.14 -4.92 -3.88
N ILE A 49 -11.64 -4.94 -2.64
CA ILE A 49 -10.23 -4.67 -2.33
C ILE A 49 -9.33 -5.91 -2.40
N ALA A 50 -9.90 -7.12 -2.56
CA ALA A 50 -9.29 -8.46 -2.57
C ALA A 50 -7.80 -8.54 -2.17
N GLY A 51 -7.53 -8.75 -0.88
CA GLY A 51 -6.19 -9.02 -0.36
C GLY A 51 -5.27 -7.80 -0.27
N LEU A 52 -5.75 -6.59 -0.55
CA LEU A 52 -5.04 -5.35 -0.21
C LEU A 52 -4.92 -5.20 1.30
N THR A 53 -3.73 -4.80 1.76
CA THR A 53 -3.41 -4.65 3.19
C THR A 53 -2.96 -3.24 3.52
N VAL A 54 -3.08 -2.86 4.79
CA VAL A 54 -2.49 -1.62 5.30
C VAL A 54 -0.97 -1.66 5.09
N ARG A 55 -0.37 -0.51 4.78
CA ARG A 55 1.05 -0.34 4.38
C ARG A 55 1.38 -0.83 2.97
N ALA A 56 0.42 -1.33 2.20
CA ALA A 56 0.60 -1.56 0.77
C ALA A 56 1.07 -0.29 0.06
N LYS A 57 1.91 -0.44 -0.95
CA LYS A 57 2.48 0.70 -1.69
C LYS A 57 1.42 1.40 -2.52
N VAL A 58 1.54 2.72 -2.64
CA VAL A 58 0.83 3.51 -3.65
C VAL A 58 1.85 3.94 -4.68
N THR A 59 1.60 3.64 -5.94
CA THR A 59 2.55 3.83 -7.03
C THR A 59 1.94 4.61 -8.18
N MET A 60 2.78 5.33 -8.92
CA MET A 60 2.43 5.97 -10.18
C MET A 60 3.53 5.66 -11.18
N ALA A 61 3.18 5.18 -12.38
CA ALA A 61 4.13 4.75 -13.40
C ALA A 61 5.23 3.79 -12.86
N GLY A 62 4.88 2.94 -11.88
CA GLY A 62 5.81 2.00 -11.22
C GLY A 62 6.68 2.60 -10.11
N VAL A 63 6.66 3.92 -9.89
CA VAL A 63 7.39 4.59 -8.81
C VAL A 63 6.52 4.67 -7.57
N THR A 64 7.09 4.34 -6.39
CA THR A 64 6.36 4.46 -5.11
C THR A 64 6.26 5.92 -4.68
N ILE A 65 5.04 6.42 -4.58
CA ILE A 65 4.71 7.81 -4.23
C ILE A 65 4.00 7.92 -2.88
N GLY A 66 3.66 6.79 -2.25
CA GLY A 66 2.86 6.76 -1.04
C GLY A 66 2.60 5.37 -0.50
N LYS A 67 1.67 5.27 0.43
CA LYS A 67 1.24 4.01 1.05
C LYS A 67 -0.21 4.06 1.50
N VAL A 68 -0.84 2.90 1.60
CA VAL A 68 -2.15 2.72 2.22
C VAL A 68 -2.01 2.83 3.74
N THR A 69 -2.84 3.66 4.36
CA THR A 69 -2.81 3.93 5.81
C THR A 69 -3.99 3.35 6.56
N ALA A 70 -5.16 3.25 5.91
CA ALA A 70 -6.35 2.61 6.47
C ALA A 70 -7.21 2.01 5.37
N ILE A 71 -8.00 1.00 5.75
CA ILE A 71 -8.98 0.32 4.91
C ILE A 71 -10.21 0.10 5.78
N ASP A 72 -11.33 0.66 5.36
CA ASP A 72 -12.58 0.68 6.13
C ASP A 72 -13.74 0.27 5.22
N LEU A 73 -14.83 -0.26 5.79
CA LEU A 73 -16.07 -0.46 5.05
C LEU A 73 -16.89 0.84 5.10
N ASP A 74 -17.22 1.38 3.94
CA ASP A 74 -18.17 2.48 3.84
C ASP A 74 -19.58 1.94 4.09
N HIS A 75 -20.21 2.37 5.19
CA HIS A 75 -21.51 1.82 5.63
C HIS A 75 -22.70 2.27 4.78
N ASP A 76 -22.56 3.32 3.99
CA ASP A 76 -23.63 3.84 3.14
C ASP A 76 -23.63 3.17 1.77
N THR A 77 -22.44 2.95 1.22
CA THR A 77 -22.24 2.37 -0.13
C THR A 77 -21.87 0.89 -0.11
N PHE A 78 -21.53 0.33 1.06
CA PHE A 78 -20.99 -1.03 1.23
C PHE A 78 -19.73 -1.31 0.40
N THR A 79 -18.96 -0.26 0.09
CA THR A 79 -17.68 -0.36 -0.64
C THR A 79 -16.49 -0.30 0.32
N GLY A 80 -15.35 -0.86 -0.09
CA GLY A 80 -14.09 -0.74 0.66
C GLY A 80 -13.48 0.64 0.45
N ARG A 81 -13.51 1.50 1.47
CA ARG A 81 -12.86 2.81 1.48
C ARG A 81 -11.39 2.65 1.85
N VAL A 82 -10.50 3.02 0.93
CA VAL A 82 -9.05 2.98 1.11
C VAL A 82 -8.53 4.39 1.35
N THR A 83 -7.85 4.59 2.49
CA THR A 83 -7.16 5.85 2.80
C THR A 83 -5.69 5.74 2.43
N MET A 84 -5.24 6.60 1.52
CA MET A 84 -3.89 6.64 1.01
C MET A 84 -3.17 7.89 1.51
N GLU A 85 -1.89 7.73 1.85
CA GLU A 85 -0.98 8.83 2.11
C GLU A 85 -0.04 8.98 0.92
N VAL A 86 -0.07 10.13 0.26
CA VAL A 86 0.73 10.47 -0.92
C VAL A 86 1.73 11.57 -0.54
N GLN A 87 2.96 11.46 -1.03
CA GLN A 87 4.01 12.44 -0.75
C GLN A 87 3.71 13.78 -1.44
N LYS A 88 3.88 14.92 -0.75
CA LYS A 88 3.62 16.27 -1.30
C LYS A 88 4.46 16.64 -2.52
N GLN A 89 5.56 15.94 -2.78
CA GLN A 89 6.32 16.12 -4.02
C GLN A 89 5.50 15.77 -5.27
N VAL A 90 4.48 14.94 -5.12
CA VAL A 90 3.47 14.68 -6.14
C VAL A 90 2.29 15.61 -5.87
N ASN A 91 2.30 16.80 -6.46
CA ASN A 91 1.28 17.84 -6.21
C ASN A 91 0.43 18.17 -7.45
N ASN A 92 0.55 17.36 -8.49
CA ASN A 92 0.01 17.60 -9.82
C ASN A 92 -0.93 16.47 -10.29
N LEU A 93 -1.59 15.79 -9.34
CA LEU A 93 -2.58 14.77 -9.65
C LEU A 93 -3.89 15.43 -10.13
N PRO A 94 -4.33 15.18 -11.37
CA PRO A 94 -5.63 15.65 -11.87
C PRO A 94 -6.81 15.06 -11.10
N LEU A 95 -7.96 15.74 -11.15
CA LEU A 95 -9.20 15.32 -10.49
C LEU A 95 -9.76 14.02 -11.09
N ASP A 96 -9.56 13.79 -12.38
CA ASP A 96 -9.97 12.61 -13.13
C ASP A 96 -8.90 11.50 -13.12
N SER A 97 -7.96 11.53 -12.17
CA SER A 97 -7.04 10.42 -11.95
C SER A 97 -7.79 9.15 -11.55
N THR A 98 -7.28 8.00 -11.99
CA THR A 98 -7.84 6.68 -11.67
C THR A 98 -6.98 5.96 -10.64
N ALA A 99 -7.61 5.27 -9.68
CA ALA A 99 -6.93 4.37 -8.75
C ALA A 99 -7.27 2.91 -9.05
N SER A 100 -6.27 2.05 -9.18
CA SER A 100 -6.45 0.62 -9.49
C SER A 100 -5.75 -0.25 -8.46
N ILE A 101 -6.40 -1.34 -8.03
CA ILE A 101 -5.72 -2.35 -7.20
C ILE A 101 -5.04 -3.37 -8.10
N LEU A 102 -3.71 -3.37 -8.04
CA LEU A 102 -2.83 -4.17 -8.88
C LEU A 102 -2.12 -5.23 -8.04
N THR A 103 -1.55 -6.23 -8.71
CA THR A 103 -0.78 -7.33 -8.07
C THR A 103 0.66 -7.25 -8.54
N ALA A 104 1.62 -7.37 -7.62
CA ALA A 104 3.02 -7.45 -7.98
C ALA A 104 3.33 -8.81 -8.63
N GLY A 105 3.41 -8.86 -9.96
CA GLY A 105 3.57 -10.11 -10.70
C GLY A 105 2.32 -11.00 -10.59
N LEU A 106 2.51 -12.32 -10.55
CA LEU A 106 1.40 -13.29 -10.54
C LEU A 106 0.85 -13.58 -9.13
N LEU A 107 1.73 -13.63 -8.12
CA LEU A 107 1.43 -14.10 -6.76
C LEU A 107 1.87 -13.12 -5.67
N GLY A 108 2.33 -11.93 -6.05
CA GLY A 108 2.85 -10.97 -5.09
C GLY A 108 1.77 -10.22 -4.31
N GLU A 109 2.23 -9.32 -3.46
CA GLU A 109 1.39 -8.41 -2.71
C GLU A 109 0.53 -7.52 -3.63
N LYS A 110 -0.66 -7.16 -3.16
CA LYS A 110 -1.49 -6.16 -3.82
C LYS A 110 -0.98 -4.75 -3.48
N TYR A 111 -1.11 -3.84 -4.42
CA TYR A 111 -0.74 -2.43 -4.26
C TYR A 111 -1.70 -1.54 -5.03
N VAL A 112 -1.72 -0.25 -4.74
CA VAL A 112 -2.54 0.72 -5.47
C VAL A 112 -1.70 1.40 -6.54
N GLY A 113 -2.15 1.35 -7.79
CA GLY A 113 -1.62 2.13 -8.90
C GLY A 113 -2.49 3.35 -9.16
N ILE A 114 -1.88 4.52 -9.30
CA ILE A 114 -2.57 5.74 -9.73
C ILE A 114 -2.18 6.04 -11.17
N SER A 115 -3.19 6.21 -12.02
CA SER A 115 -3.03 6.71 -13.38
C SER A 115 -3.41 8.19 -13.44
N VAL A 116 -2.64 8.97 -14.18
CA VAL A 116 -2.85 10.41 -14.36
C VAL A 116 -3.95 10.62 -15.40
N GLY A 117 -4.93 11.45 -15.08
CA GLY A 117 -5.96 11.88 -16.02
C GLY A 117 -5.55 13.11 -16.83
N GLY A 118 -6.52 13.85 -17.37
CA GLY A 118 -6.30 15.03 -18.22
C GLY A 118 -6.92 16.32 -17.68
N ASP A 119 -7.57 16.30 -16.52
CA ASP A 119 -8.20 17.49 -15.94
C ASP A 119 -7.15 18.55 -15.55
N GLN A 120 -7.52 19.82 -15.69
CA GLN A 120 -6.73 20.96 -15.21
C GLN A 120 -6.90 21.15 -13.70
N ALA A 121 -8.03 20.72 -13.13
CA ALA A 121 -8.26 20.72 -11.70
C ALA A 121 -7.44 19.62 -11.04
N LEU A 122 -6.82 19.94 -9.90
CA LEU A 122 -5.94 19.03 -9.17
C LEU A 122 -6.61 18.53 -7.87
N LEU A 123 -6.35 17.27 -7.53
CA LEU A 123 -6.67 16.69 -6.24
C LEU A 123 -5.90 17.39 -5.12
N LYS A 124 -6.60 17.64 -4.02
CA LYS A 124 -6.05 18.28 -2.81
C LYS A 124 -6.06 17.29 -1.64
N ASP A 125 -5.47 17.71 -0.53
CA ASP A 125 -5.56 16.97 0.73
C ASP A 125 -7.02 16.70 1.11
N GLY A 126 -7.32 15.44 1.41
CA GLY A 126 -8.65 14.94 1.67
C GLY A 126 -9.50 14.68 0.41
N GLY A 127 -8.93 14.82 -0.79
CA GLY A 127 -9.61 14.56 -2.05
C GLY A 127 -10.01 13.09 -2.24
N VAL A 128 -11.05 12.87 -3.05
CA VAL A 128 -11.55 11.53 -3.39
C VAL A 128 -11.28 11.26 -4.86
N ILE A 129 -10.64 10.13 -5.14
CA ILE A 129 -10.53 9.58 -6.49
C ILE A 129 -11.81 8.81 -6.77
N HIS A 130 -12.58 9.27 -7.76
CA HIS A 130 -13.87 8.70 -8.11
C HIS A 130 -13.74 7.53 -9.09
N ASP A 131 -12.79 7.59 -10.02
CA ASP A 131 -12.54 6.49 -10.94
C ASP A 131 -11.67 5.43 -10.29
N THR A 132 -12.27 4.28 -9.99
CA THR A 132 -11.59 3.18 -9.32
C THR A 132 -11.72 1.87 -10.07
N GLN A 133 -10.67 1.06 -10.05
CA GLN A 133 -10.67 -0.30 -10.58
C GLN A 133 -10.37 -1.29 -9.46
N SER A 134 -11.39 -2.07 -9.10
CA SER A 134 -11.33 -3.11 -8.07
C SER A 134 -10.32 -4.19 -8.41
N ALA A 135 -9.87 -4.90 -7.37
CA ALA A 135 -8.94 -6.01 -7.52
C ALA A 135 -9.57 -7.15 -8.35
N LEU A 136 -8.76 -7.75 -9.23
CA LEU A 136 -9.18 -8.92 -9.99
C LEU A 136 -9.16 -10.17 -9.10
N VAL A 137 -10.27 -10.89 -9.09
CA VAL A 137 -10.44 -12.21 -8.48
C VAL A 137 -10.31 -13.24 -9.58
N LEU A 138 -9.38 -14.20 -9.44
CA LEU A 138 -9.05 -15.14 -10.52
C LEU A 138 -10.24 -16.03 -10.88
N GLU A 139 -11.01 -16.40 -9.86
CA GLU A 139 -12.23 -17.19 -9.96
C GLU A 139 -13.26 -16.52 -10.87
N ASP A 140 -13.43 -15.20 -10.74
CA ASP A 140 -14.34 -14.42 -11.60
C ASP A 140 -13.87 -14.40 -13.06
N LEU A 141 -12.55 -14.33 -13.28
CA LEU A 141 -11.98 -14.37 -14.63
C LEU A 141 -12.16 -15.73 -15.29
N ILE A 142 -11.95 -16.82 -14.55
CA ILE A 142 -12.19 -18.18 -15.02
C ILE A 142 -13.68 -18.36 -15.37
N GLY A 143 -14.58 -17.89 -14.50
CA GLY A 143 -16.02 -17.93 -14.75
C GLY A 143 -16.41 -17.17 -16.02
N LYS A 144 -15.93 -15.94 -16.19
CA LYS A 144 -16.16 -15.13 -17.40
C LYS A 144 -15.61 -15.80 -18.66
N PHE A 145 -14.44 -16.43 -18.57
CA PHE A 145 -13.84 -17.15 -19.70
C PHE A 145 -14.69 -18.35 -20.13
N MET A 146 -15.10 -19.20 -19.18
CA MET A 146 -15.94 -20.38 -19.43
C MET A 146 -17.30 -20.01 -20.04
N LEU A 147 -17.95 -18.95 -19.55
CA LEU A 147 -19.23 -18.48 -20.08
C LEU A 147 -19.09 -17.96 -21.53
N ASN A 148 -18.00 -17.23 -21.81
CA ASN A 148 -17.74 -16.71 -23.15
C ASN A 148 -17.41 -17.83 -24.15
N THR A 149 -16.75 -18.92 -23.73
CA THR A 149 -16.51 -20.08 -24.60
C THR A 149 -17.80 -20.82 -24.94
N VAL A 150 -18.67 -21.05 -23.95
CA VAL A 150 -19.96 -21.75 -24.18
C VAL A 150 -20.91 -20.93 -25.07
N SER A 151 -20.92 -19.61 -24.90
CA SER A 151 -21.74 -18.70 -25.73
C SER A 151 -21.29 -18.65 -27.19
N LYS A 152 -20.04 -19.00 -27.47
CA LYS A 152 -19.45 -18.99 -28.81
C LYS A 152 -19.71 -20.30 -29.58
N ASP A 153 -19.88 -21.42 -28.88
CA ASP A 153 -20.25 -22.72 -29.47
C ASP A 153 -21.76 -22.88 -29.69
N ALA A 154 -22.59 -22.04 -29.04
CA ALA A 154 -24.05 -22.05 -29.19
C ALA A 154 -24.58 -21.27 -30.41
N LYS A 155 -23.69 -20.86 -31.33
CA LYS A 155 -24.02 -20.09 -32.54
C LYS A 155 -23.31 -20.67 -33.76
#